data_AF-A0A7V3I347-F1
#
_entry.id   AF-A0A7V3I347-F1
#
_cell.length_a   1.000
_cell.length_b   1.000
_cell.length_c   1.000
_cell.angle_alpha   90.00
_cell.angle_beta   90.00
_cell.angle_gamma   90.00
#
_symmetry.space_group_name_H-M   'P 1'
#
loop_
_entity.id
_entity.type
_entity.pdbx_description
1 polymer ?
#
loop_
_entity_poly.entity_id
_entity_poly.type
_entity_poly.pdbx_seq_one_letter_code
_entity_poly.pdbx_strand_id
1 'polypeptide(L)'
;MSKRFRTVLVMTAVAVTWATAAHAISLRRCLNDLVNDAAQVALGTVTDISYEVVDGRAWTNVTLEREARLELGGECGPITFSVPGGPIGNLIEWVSDTPSFRVGERAIVMLKPGASGRLGVVSGIQGKIDVLESESVAGSSKTLSELLSEIQAIRQGTAAEPIPAPQPMSQSRSAIIALGEPVAGVDCCAYMTSSNGKPIRWSSACPNIHYRIYDNSGISGASAAIQAATASWNSVACSCAVLTCDGSAAACGDNIVCWAALSDNNIIGLTTIWYTPIGNTYYISKFQMQFNTYFSWVTNCSSSGMDVQTIALHEFGHVLAMDDLYDSSCSSHIMYGYAYQGLCKRDPTVDAACLTGLYPSAPTLDWFAINNGASETTSTTVTLNNSASCAPTQYMASESPTFTGASWQTYSSAPTFTLSSSLGTKTVYFKVKNSVGTSAVLSDSITLVAPVPAAPSNPAATNIATGSIRWTWT
;
A
#
# COMPACT_ATOMS: atom_id res chain seq x y z
N MET A 1 33.81 54.74 -33.84
CA MET A 1 33.74 53.65 -34.84
C MET A 1 35.00 52.81 -34.68
N SER A 2 35.03 51.50 -34.40
CA SER A 2 34.03 50.49 -34.03
C SER A 2 34.71 49.53 -33.03
N LYS A 3 34.06 49.25 -31.90
CA LYS A 3 34.54 48.30 -30.87
C LYS A 3 34.16 46.88 -31.32
N ARG A 4 35.13 45.96 -31.40
CA ARG A 4 34.88 44.54 -31.66
C ARG A 4 34.35 43.87 -30.38
N PHE A 5 33.05 43.61 -30.33
CA PHE A 5 32.45 42.72 -29.33
C PHE A 5 32.78 41.27 -29.71
N ARG A 6 33.50 40.56 -28.85
CA ARG A 6 33.61 39.09 -28.90
C ARG A 6 32.41 38.53 -28.15
N THR A 7 31.42 38.05 -28.87
CA THR A 7 30.31 37.28 -28.31
C THR A 7 30.87 35.93 -27.84
N VAL A 8 30.97 35.75 -26.53
CA VAL A 8 31.20 34.45 -25.90
C VAL A 8 29.86 33.72 -25.91
N LEU A 9 29.73 32.74 -26.79
CA LEU A 9 28.60 31.82 -26.81
C LEU A 9 28.76 30.88 -25.60
N VAL A 10 28.10 31.21 -24.49
CA VAL A 10 27.92 30.27 -23.38
C VAL A 10 26.90 29.24 -23.86
N MET A 11 27.38 28.10 -24.36
CA MET A 11 26.56 26.92 -24.58
C MET A 11 26.16 26.39 -23.21
N THR A 12 25.00 26.80 -22.70
CA THR A 12 24.30 26.12 -21.62
C THR A 12 23.99 24.72 -22.12
N ALA A 13 24.75 23.73 -21.65
CA ALA A 13 24.41 22.33 -21.80
C ALA A 13 23.09 22.09 -21.04
N VAL A 14 21.97 22.17 -21.75
CA VAL A 14 20.73 21.58 -21.28
C VAL A 14 20.97 20.08 -21.29
N ALA A 15 21.15 19.49 -20.12
CA ALA A 15 21.07 18.05 -19.97
C ALA A 15 19.63 17.64 -20.28
N VAL A 16 19.35 17.36 -21.55
CA VAL A 16 18.12 16.69 -21.96
C VAL A 16 18.29 15.24 -21.50
N THR A 17 17.86 14.97 -20.28
CA THR A 17 17.66 13.60 -19.82
C THR A 17 16.50 13.05 -20.64
N TRP A 18 16.79 12.16 -21.58
CA TRP A 18 15.76 11.35 -22.20
C TRP A 18 15.13 10.49 -21.10
N ALA A 19 13.83 10.66 -20.89
CA ALA A 19 13.09 9.79 -20.01
C ALA A 19 13.06 8.38 -20.65
N THR A 20 13.66 7.43 -19.96
CA THR A 20 13.66 6.02 -20.34
C THR A 20 12.30 5.40 -20.04
N ALA A 21 11.94 4.37 -20.82
CA ALA A 21 10.68 3.65 -20.62
C ALA A 21 10.61 3.04 -19.22
N ALA A 22 9.48 3.27 -18.56
CA ALA A 22 9.16 2.84 -17.20
C ALA A 22 7.64 2.95 -17.07
N HIS A 23 6.95 1.86 -16.70
CA HIS A 23 5.47 1.77 -16.66
C HIS A 23 4.90 2.21 -15.31
N ALA A 24 3.59 2.51 -15.21
CA ALA A 24 2.89 2.88 -13.96
C ALA A 24 1.40 3.21 -14.20
N ILE A 25 0.68 3.75 -13.18
CA ILE A 25 -0.78 3.90 -13.17
C ILE A 25 -1.31 4.34 -14.53
N SER A 26 -2.26 3.57 -15.04
CA SER A 26 -2.55 3.57 -16.47
C SER A 26 -4.04 3.75 -16.78
N LEU A 27 -4.33 4.10 -18.03
CA LEU A 27 -5.69 3.98 -18.55
C LEU A 27 -6.01 2.49 -18.74
N ARG A 28 -7.18 2.03 -18.29
CA ARG A 28 -7.64 0.68 -18.61
C ARG A 28 -7.96 0.57 -20.09
N ARG A 29 -7.38 -0.43 -20.78
CA ARG A 29 -7.59 -0.65 -22.22
C ARG A 29 -8.41 -1.89 -22.51
N CYS A 30 -9.09 -1.87 -23.67
CA CYS A 30 -9.77 -3.05 -24.19
C CYS A 30 -8.77 -4.00 -24.86
N LEU A 31 -9.14 -5.27 -25.03
CA LEU A 31 -8.27 -6.26 -25.69
C LEU A 31 -7.94 -5.84 -27.12
N ASN A 32 -8.92 -5.28 -27.84
CA ASN A 32 -8.76 -4.76 -29.19
C ASN A 32 -7.61 -3.77 -29.30
N ASP A 33 -7.59 -2.77 -28.41
CA ASP A 33 -6.59 -1.72 -28.36
C ASP A 33 -5.18 -2.26 -28.11
N LEU A 34 -5.04 -3.20 -27.15
CA LEU A 34 -3.76 -3.80 -26.80
C LEU A 34 -3.21 -4.65 -27.96
N VAL A 35 -4.07 -5.41 -28.64
CA VAL A 35 -3.68 -6.26 -29.78
C VAL A 35 -3.34 -5.42 -31.01
N ASN A 36 -4.10 -4.35 -31.27
CA ASN A 36 -3.86 -3.47 -32.42
C ASN A 36 -2.58 -2.65 -32.28
N ASP A 37 -2.23 -2.23 -31.06
CA ASP A 37 -0.97 -1.54 -30.77
C ASP A 37 0.25 -2.49 -30.77
N ALA A 38 0.02 -3.79 -30.64
CA ALA A 38 1.08 -4.78 -30.65
C ALA A 38 1.58 -5.05 -32.07
N ALA A 39 2.87 -4.87 -32.30
CA ALA A 39 3.52 -5.34 -33.52
C ALA A 39 3.55 -6.88 -33.58
N GLN A 40 3.65 -7.55 -32.43
CA GLN A 40 3.64 -9.01 -32.30
C GLN A 40 2.85 -9.41 -31.05
N VAL A 41 2.11 -10.52 -31.12
CA VAL A 41 1.56 -11.17 -29.92
C VAL A 41 2.19 -12.56 -29.81
N ALA A 42 2.83 -12.85 -28.67
CA ALA A 42 3.55 -14.10 -28.46
C ALA A 42 2.97 -14.88 -27.29
N LEU A 43 2.58 -16.13 -27.54
CA LEU A 43 2.32 -17.12 -26.49
C LEU A 43 3.58 -17.99 -26.33
N GLY A 44 4.02 -18.21 -25.10
CA GLY A 44 5.14 -19.11 -24.86
C GLY A 44 5.48 -19.28 -23.38
N THR A 45 6.60 -19.97 -23.15
CA THR A 45 7.17 -20.19 -21.82
C THR A 45 8.45 -19.38 -21.68
N VAL A 46 8.62 -18.68 -20.56
CA VAL A 46 9.84 -17.91 -20.29
C VAL A 46 10.99 -18.87 -20.01
N THR A 47 12.05 -18.81 -20.80
CA THR A 47 13.20 -19.72 -20.69
C THR A 47 14.44 -19.06 -20.11
N ASP A 48 14.58 -17.75 -20.26
CA ASP A 48 15.71 -17.00 -19.74
C ASP A 48 15.30 -15.60 -19.29
N ILE A 49 15.94 -15.13 -18.23
CA ILE A 49 15.86 -13.75 -17.75
C ILE A 49 17.29 -13.26 -17.50
N SER A 50 17.66 -12.18 -18.18
CA SER A 50 18.96 -11.52 -18.02
C SER A 50 18.78 -10.03 -17.76
N TYR A 51 19.85 -9.37 -17.32
CA TYR A 51 19.80 -7.98 -16.91
C TYR A 51 20.87 -7.16 -17.60
N GLU A 52 20.57 -5.90 -17.84
CA GLU A 52 21.53 -4.95 -18.35
C GLU A 52 21.25 -3.55 -17.80
N VAL A 53 22.26 -2.68 -17.90
CA VAL A 53 22.15 -1.28 -17.48
C VAL A 53 22.44 -0.41 -18.69
N VAL A 54 21.46 0.43 -19.04
CA VAL A 54 21.56 1.39 -20.15
C VAL A 54 21.24 2.76 -19.60
N ASP A 55 22.13 3.72 -19.80
CA ASP A 55 22.01 5.11 -19.32
C ASP A 55 21.70 5.20 -17.81
N GLY A 56 22.28 4.30 -17.02
CA GLY A 56 22.11 4.25 -15.57
C GLY A 56 20.78 3.67 -15.09
N ARG A 57 19.98 3.09 -15.99
CA ARG A 57 18.70 2.43 -15.70
C ARG A 57 18.80 0.93 -15.93
N ALA A 58 18.23 0.15 -15.02
CA ALA A 58 18.16 -1.29 -15.19
C ALA A 58 17.10 -1.69 -16.21
N TRP A 59 17.42 -2.71 -17.00
CA TRP A 59 16.50 -3.40 -17.87
C TRP A 59 16.58 -4.90 -17.63
N THR A 60 15.42 -5.52 -17.56
CA THR A 60 15.26 -6.97 -17.50
C THR A 60 14.90 -7.47 -18.89
N ASN A 61 15.80 -8.23 -19.50
CA ASN A 61 15.58 -8.91 -20.77
C ASN A 61 14.93 -10.28 -20.50
N VAL A 62 13.79 -10.53 -21.12
CA VAL A 62 13.01 -11.75 -20.97
C VAL A 62 13.02 -12.49 -22.30
N THR A 63 13.41 -13.76 -22.29
CA THR A 63 13.36 -14.63 -23.45
C THR A 63 12.20 -15.60 -23.30
N LEU A 64 11.29 -15.56 -24.27
CA LEU A 64 10.12 -16.40 -24.35
C LEU A 64 10.31 -17.43 -25.48
N GLU A 65 10.30 -18.71 -25.13
CA GLU A 65 10.23 -19.79 -26.12
C GLU A 65 8.78 -19.87 -26.63
N ARG A 66 8.58 -19.48 -27.89
CA ARG A 66 7.24 -19.38 -28.48
C ARG A 66 6.65 -20.75 -28.75
N GLU A 67 5.39 -20.90 -28.40
CA GLU A 67 4.63 -22.09 -28.78
C GLU A 67 4.20 -22.03 -30.23
N ALA A 68 4.34 -23.16 -30.93
CA ALA A 68 3.76 -23.36 -32.24
C ALA A 68 2.25 -23.61 -32.12
N ARG A 69 1.50 -22.56 -31.81
CA ARG A 69 0.05 -22.51 -32.01
C ARG A 69 -0.21 -21.47 -33.10
N LEU A 70 -0.92 -21.91 -34.13
CA LEU A 70 -1.18 -21.17 -35.37
C LEU A 70 -1.59 -19.70 -35.11
N GLU A 71 -1.06 -18.77 -35.91
CA GLU A 71 -1.68 -17.48 -36.27
C GLU A 71 -1.58 -16.27 -35.33
N LEU A 72 -0.38 -15.87 -34.88
CA LEU A 72 -0.15 -14.54 -34.27
C LEU A 72 1.03 -13.72 -34.83
N GLY A 73 1.64 -14.17 -35.92
CA GLY A 73 2.70 -13.45 -36.65
C GLY A 73 4.08 -13.55 -35.97
N GLY A 74 5.04 -14.20 -36.63
CA GLY A 74 6.43 -14.34 -36.18
C GLY A 74 7.05 -15.66 -36.63
N GLU A 75 8.37 -15.67 -36.83
CA GLU A 75 9.13 -16.92 -37.12
C GLU A 75 9.02 -17.90 -35.93
N CYS A 76 9.14 -19.21 -36.14
CA CYS A 76 9.27 -20.13 -35.01
C CYS A 76 10.63 -19.90 -34.31
N GLY A 77 10.65 -19.83 -32.98
CA GLY A 77 11.88 -19.67 -32.19
C GLY A 77 11.72 -18.69 -31.04
N PRO A 78 12.73 -18.56 -30.16
CA PRO A 78 12.67 -17.66 -29.01
C PRO A 78 12.51 -16.20 -29.44
N ILE A 79 11.81 -15.42 -28.62
CA ILE A 79 11.73 -13.96 -28.75
C ILE A 79 12.21 -13.31 -27.46
N THR A 80 13.09 -12.31 -27.59
CA THR A 80 13.59 -11.54 -26.46
C THR A 80 13.02 -10.13 -26.50
N PHE A 81 12.48 -9.68 -25.38
CA PHE A 81 11.99 -8.33 -25.15
C PHE A 81 12.45 -7.86 -23.79
N SER A 82 12.26 -6.57 -23.50
CA SER A 82 12.77 -5.98 -22.27
C SER A 82 11.70 -5.22 -21.53
N VAL A 83 11.79 -5.30 -20.21
CA VAL A 83 10.99 -4.52 -19.28
C VAL A 83 11.89 -3.69 -18.37
N PRO A 84 11.44 -2.51 -17.94
CA PRO A 84 12.20 -1.64 -17.04
C PRO A 84 12.44 -2.28 -15.66
N GLY A 85 13.54 -1.90 -15.00
CA GLY A 85 13.89 -2.42 -13.68
C GLY A 85 14.77 -3.66 -13.72
N GLY A 86 15.28 -4.05 -12.55
CA GLY A 86 16.29 -5.08 -12.37
C GLY A 86 17.48 -4.61 -11.52
N PRO A 87 18.48 -5.47 -11.31
CA PRO A 87 19.66 -5.15 -10.51
C PRO A 87 20.64 -4.22 -11.26
N ILE A 88 21.17 -3.24 -10.54
CA ILE A 88 22.30 -2.37 -10.86
C ILE A 88 23.37 -2.62 -9.78
N GLY A 89 24.20 -3.64 -9.98
CA GLY A 89 25.09 -4.13 -8.92
C GLY A 89 24.28 -4.66 -7.73
N ASN A 90 24.49 -4.09 -6.54
CA ASN A 90 23.74 -4.46 -5.32
C ASN A 90 22.43 -3.68 -5.14
N LEU A 91 22.20 -2.63 -5.93
CA LEU A 91 20.97 -1.86 -5.93
C LEU A 91 19.98 -2.51 -6.88
N ILE A 92 18.71 -2.61 -6.51
CA ILE A 92 17.65 -3.14 -7.38
C ILE A 92 16.70 -2.01 -7.68
N GLU A 93 16.43 -1.79 -8.96
CA GLU A 93 15.45 -0.83 -9.46
C GLU A 93 14.12 -1.54 -9.71
N TRP A 94 13.05 -1.04 -9.10
CA TRP A 94 11.67 -1.43 -9.36
C TRP A 94 10.90 -0.25 -9.92
N VAL A 95 9.96 -0.56 -10.80
CA VAL A 95 9.18 0.38 -11.58
C VAL A 95 7.72 -0.06 -11.49
N SER A 96 6.79 0.82 -11.12
CA SER A 96 5.35 0.49 -11.03
C SER A 96 4.77 0.01 -12.39
N ASP A 97 3.56 -0.58 -12.41
CA ASP A 97 2.89 -1.27 -13.55
C ASP A 97 3.80 -2.04 -14.55
N THR A 98 5.02 -2.44 -14.17
CA THR A 98 5.93 -3.14 -15.06
C THR A 98 5.67 -4.63 -14.90
N PRO A 99 5.38 -5.37 -16.00
CA PRO A 99 5.07 -6.78 -15.90
C PRO A 99 6.31 -7.53 -15.39
N SER A 100 6.09 -8.35 -14.36
CA SER A 100 7.13 -9.25 -13.83
C SER A 100 7.06 -10.59 -14.54
N PHE A 101 8.22 -11.22 -14.75
CA PHE A 101 8.33 -12.54 -15.38
C PHE A 101 9.16 -13.50 -14.53
N ARG A 102 8.89 -14.81 -14.66
CA ARG A 102 9.65 -15.89 -14.04
C ARG A 102 10.02 -16.95 -15.07
N VAL A 103 11.24 -17.48 -14.99
CA VAL A 103 11.62 -18.66 -15.78
C VAL A 103 10.66 -19.81 -15.47
N GLY A 104 10.12 -20.44 -16.51
CA GLY A 104 9.11 -21.49 -16.47
C GLY A 104 7.66 -20.99 -16.51
N GLU A 105 7.39 -19.69 -16.33
CA GLU A 105 6.03 -19.19 -16.46
C GLU A 105 5.58 -19.18 -17.92
N ARG A 106 4.28 -19.36 -18.14
CA ARG A 106 3.64 -19.32 -19.46
C ARG A 106 2.75 -18.09 -19.57
N ALA A 107 2.89 -17.33 -20.65
CA ALA A 107 2.14 -16.08 -20.82
C ALA A 107 1.89 -15.75 -22.29
N ILE A 108 0.83 -14.98 -22.54
CA ILE A 108 0.64 -14.20 -23.77
C ILE A 108 1.23 -12.81 -23.53
N VAL A 109 2.10 -12.36 -24.42
CA VAL A 109 2.76 -11.06 -24.35
C VAL A 109 2.53 -10.27 -25.62
N MET A 110 1.99 -9.06 -25.47
CA MET A 110 1.77 -8.11 -26.54
C MET A 110 2.99 -7.19 -26.64
N LEU A 111 3.69 -7.25 -27.76
CA LEU A 111 5.01 -6.64 -27.94
C LEU A 111 4.98 -5.54 -28.99
N LYS A 112 5.69 -4.45 -28.71
CA LYS A 112 5.91 -3.33 -29.64
C LYS A 112 7.37 -2.90 -29.66
N PRO A 113 7.89 -2.36 -30.79
CA PRO A 113 9.19 -1.71 -30.80
C PRO A 113 9.19 -0.47 -29.91
N GLY A 114 10.17 -0.37 -29.02
CA GLY A 114 10.47 0.82 -28.25
C GLY A 114 11.36 1.81 -29.02
N ALA A 115 11.58 3.00 -28.46
CA ALA A 115 12.34 4.07 -29.10
C ALA A 115 13.80 3.70 -29.42
N SER A 116 14.39 2.75 -28.70
CA SER A 116 15.74 2.22 -28.94
C SER A 116 15.78 1.04 -29.93
N GLY A 117 14.65 0.69 -30.55
CA GLY A 117 14.51 -0.51 -31.39
C GLY A 117 14.32 -1.82 -30.63
N ARG A 118 14.46 -1.76 -29.30
CA ARG A 118 14.20 -2.87 -28.37
C ARG A 118 12.71 -3.18 -28.28
N LEU A 119 12.34 -4.45 -28.37
CA LEU A 119 10.96 -4.86 -28.10
C LEU A 119 10.62 -4.65 -26.63
N GLY A 120 9.48 -4.03 -26.36
CA GLY A 120 8.91 -3.87 -25.03
C GLY A 120 7.45 -4.34 -25.01
N VAL A 121 6.88 -4.41 -23.82
CA VAL A 121 5.48 -4.83 -23.61
C VAL A 121 4.54 -3.64 -23.85
N VAL A 122 3.42 -3.89 -24.54
CA VAL A 122 2.38 -2.87 -24.79
C VAL A 122 1.70 -2.50 -23.47
N SER A 123 1.63 -1.20 -23.16
CA SER A 123 0.86 -0.68 -22.01
C SER A 123 1.23 -1.34 -20.67
N GLY A 124 2.51 -1.65 -20.47
CA GLY A 124 3.02 -2.22 -19.22
C GLY A 124 2.37 -3.56 -18.88
N ILE A 125 1.87 -3.68 -17.65
CA ILE A 125 1.30 -4.93 -17.15
C ILE A 125 0.07 -5.40 -17.94
N GLN A 126 -0.65 -4.48 -18.60
CA GLN A 126 -1.82 -4.82 -19.41
C GLN A 126 -1.48 -5.65 -20.65
N GLY A 127 -0.25 -5.53 -21.17
CA GLY A 127 0.22 -6.31 -22.32
C GLY A 127 0.71 -7.70 -21.96
N LYS A 128 0.67 -8.10 -20.68
CA LYS A 128 0.96 -9.46 -20.22
C LYS A 128 -0.34 -10.13 -19.76
N ILE A 129 -0.57 -11.35 -20.21
CA ILE A 129 -1.68 -12.19 -19.77
C ILE A 129 -1.11 -13.54 -19.33
N ASP A 130 -1.21 -13.85 -18.04
CA ASP A 130 -0.71 -15.11 -17.48
C ASP A 130 -1.61 -16.30 -17.86
N VAL A 131 -0.98 -17.40 -18.27
CA VAL A 131 -1.64 -18.64 -18.67
C VAL A 131 -1.36 -19.70 -17.62
N LEU A 132 -2.41 -20.22 -17.00
CA LEU A 132 -2.30 -21.23 -15.96
C LEU A 132 -2.12 -22.64 -16.56
N GLU A 133 -1.60 -23.57 -15.77
CA GLU A 133 -1.41 -24.97 -16.17
C GLU A 133 -2.72 -25.65 -16.64
N SER A 134 -3.86 -25.20 -16.12
CA SER A 134 -5.21 -25.63 -16.50
C SER A 134 -5.67 -25.15 -17.88
N GLU A 135 -4.80 -24.51 -18.67
CA GLU A 135 -5.15 -23.84 -19.93
C GLU A 135 -6.24 -22.76 -19.74
N SER A 136 -6.32 -22.18 -18.55
CA SER A 136 -7.18 -21.03 -18.25
C SER A 136 -6.38 -19.74 -18.19
N VAL A 137 -7.04 -18.63 -18.50
CA VAL A 137 -6.44 -17.30 -18.54
C VAL A 137 -6.67 -16.63 -17.20
N ALA A 138 -5.58 -16.25 -16.52
CA ALA A 138 -5.67 -15.54 -15.26
C ALA A 138 -6.43 -14.21 -15.39
N GLY A 139 -7.17 -13.83 -14.35
CA GLY A 139 -7.97 -12.60 -14.36
C GLY A 139 -9.16 -12.60 -15.32
N SER A 140 -9.61 -13.78 -15.77
CA SER A 140 -10.81 -13.94 -16.59
C SER A 140 -11.47 -15.31 -16.37
N SER A 141 -12.70 -15.48 -16.87
CA SER A 141 -13.39 -16.78 -16.92
C SER A 141 -13.08 -17.57 -18.20
N LYS A 142 -12.14 -17.10 -19.03
CA LYS A 142 -11.87 -17.65 -20.37
C LYS A 142 -10.81 -18.76 -20.31
N THR A 143 -10.98 -19.74 -21.18
CA THR A 143 -9.93 -20.68 -21.56
C THR A 143 -8.92 -20.02 -22.50
N LEU A 144 -7.73 -20.59 -22.59
CA LEU A 144 -6.69 -20.14 -23.52
C LEU A 144 -7.20 -20.17 -24.97
N SER A 145 -7.95 -21.22 -25.35
CA SER A 145 -8.47 -21.35 -26.72
C SER A 145 -9.48 -20.25 -27.07
N GLU A 146 -10.38 -19.90 -26.15
CA GLU A 146 -11.35 -18.82 -26.36
C GLU A 146 -10.63 -17.47 -26.55
N LEU A 147 -9.65 -17.17 -25.70
CA LEU A 147 -8.90 -15.91 -25.81
C LEU A 147 -8.08 -15.85 -27.09
N LEU A 148 -7.41 -16.94 -27.49
CA LEU A 148 -6.65 -16.97 -28.74
C LEU A 148 -7.57 -16.72 -29.95
N SER A 149 -8.80 -17.25 -29.92
CA SER A 149 -9.78 -17.04 -30.99
C SER A 149 -10.22 -15.57 -31.09
N GLU A 150 -10.37 -14.88 -29.96
CA GLU A 150 -10.66 -13.45 -29.94
C GLU A 150 -9.48 -12.61 -30.47
N ILE A 151 -8.25 -12.92 -30.05
CA ILE A 151 -7.06 -12.20 -30.53
C ILE A 151 -6.93 -12.37 -32.05
N GLN A 152 -7.19 -13.57 -32.58
CA GLN A 152 -7.20 -13.82 -34.01
C GLN A 152 -8.30 -13.01 -34.72
N ALA A 153 -9.52 -12.99 -34.18
CA ALA A 153 -10.62 -12.20 -34.74
C ALA A 153 -10.29 -10.70 -34.75
N ILE A 154 -9.62 -10.18 -33.72
CA ILE A 154 -9.16 -8.79 -33.66
C ILE A 154 -8.15 -8.53 -34.77
N ARG A 155 -7.12 -9.39 -34.91
CA ARG A 155 -6.09 -9.27 -35.96
C ARG A 155 -6.66 -9.33 -37.36
N GLN A 156 -7.76 -10.06 -37.55
CA GLN A 156 -8.46 -10.19 -38.83
C GLN A 156 -9.49 -9.08 -39.07
N GLY A 157 -9.74 -8.20 -38.09
CA GLY A 157 -10.77 -7.16 -38.17
C GLY A 157 -12.20 -7.72 -38.18
N THR A 158 -12.40 -8.94 -37.67
CA THR A 158 -13.69 -9.65 -37.63
C THR A 158 -14.30 -9.71 -36.23
N ALA A 159 -13.57 -9.26 -35.20
CA ALA A 159 -14.05 -9.20 -33.83
C ALA A 159 -15.16 -8.16 -33.65
N ALA A 160 -16.09 -8.45 -32.73
CA ALA A 160 -16.99 -7.44 -32.18
C ALA A 160 -16.20 -6.55 -31.20
N GLU A 161 -16.40 -5.22 -31.25
CA GLU A 161 -15.73 -4.28 -30.33
C GLU A 161 -16.75 -3.59 -29.40
N PRO A 162 -16.43 -3.34 -28.12
CA PRO A 162 -15.15 -3.63 -27.43
C PRO A 162 -15.12 -4.99 -26.70
N ILE A 163 -13.99 -5.72 -26.80
CA ILE A 163 -13.74 -6.93 -26.01
C ILE A 163 -13.00 -6.55 -24.70
N PRO A 164 -13.53 -6.91 -23.52
CA PRO A 164 -12.82 -6.69 -22.27
C PRO A 164 -11.50 -7.47 -22.22
N ALA A 165 -10.40 -6.79 -21.91
CA ALA A 165 -9.12 -7.43 -21.63
C ALA A 165 -9.18 -8.21 -20.30
N PRO A 166 -8.51 -9.38 -20.20
CA PRO A 166 -8.29 -10.05 -18.92
C PRO A 166 -7.68 -9.10 -17.90
N GLN A 167 -8.05 -9.25 -16.62
CA GLN A 167 -7.45 -8.43 -15.56
C GLN A 167 -6.00 -8.84 -15.35
N PRO A 168 -5.05 -7.89 -15.37
CA PRO A 168 -3.66 -8.19 -15.03
C PRO A 168 -3.56 -8.76 -13.61
N MET A 169 -2.54 -9.57 -13.35
CA MET A 169 -2.21 -9.97 -11.99
C MET A 169 -1.17 -9.03 -11.41
N SER A 170 -1.35 -8.59 -10.16
CA SER A 170 -0.31 -7.85 -9.44
C SER A 170 0.96 -8.71 -9.29
N GLN A 171 2.11 -8.07 -9.09
CA GLN A 171 3.40 -8.78 -8.97
C GLN A 171 3.37 -9.75 -7.79
N SER A 172 2.75 -9.34 -6.69
CA SER A 172 2.60 -10.15 -5.48
C SER A 172 1.65 -11.34 -5.64
N ARG A 173 0.53 -11.20 -6.37
CA ARG A 173 -0.33 -12.36 -6.71
C ARG A 173 0.39 -13.34 -7.63
N SER A 174 1.16 -12.83 -8.60
CA SER A 174 1.98 -13.66 -9.47
C SER A 174 3.05 -14.44 -8.69
N ALA A 175 3.58 -13.87 -7.59
CA ALA A 175 4.55 -14.53 -6.73
C ALA A 175 3.92 -15.60 -5.83
N ILE A 176 2.73 -15.34 -5.29
CA ILE A 176 1.98 -16.30 -4.45
C ILE A 176 1.56 -17.54 -5.25
N ILE A 177 1.04 -17.35 -6.47
CA ILE A 177 0.66 -18.46 -7.37
C ILE A 177 1.87 -19.36 -7.67
N ALA A 178 3.05 -18.77 -7.90
CA ALA A 178 4.27 -19.52 -8.18
C ALA A 178 4.80 -20.34 -6.98
N LEU A 179 4.39 -20.01 -5.75
CA LEU A 179 4.78 -20.73 -4.53
C LEU A 179 3.78 -21.82 -4.11
N GLY A 180 2.66 -21.98 -4.83
CA GLY A 180 1.63 -22.97 -4.50
C GLY A 180 0.86 -22.68 -3.19
N GLU A 181 0.95 -21.46 -2.68
CA GLU A 181 0.30 -21.05 -1.43
C GLU A 181 -1.13 -20.54 -1.70
N PRO A 182 -2.11 -20.83 -0.82
CA PRO A 182 -3.47 -20.33 -0.99
C PRO A 182 -3.47 -18.79 -0.99
N VAL A 183 -4.17 -18.19 -1.96
CA VAL A 183 -4.37 -16.74 -2.04
C VAL A 183 -5.37 -16.33 -0.94
N ALA A 184 -4.88 -16.23 0.30
CA ALA A 184 -5.67 -15.81 1.45
C ALA A 184 -4.99 -14.63 2.13
N GLY A 185 -5.62 -13.45 2.09
CA GLY A 185 -5.22 -12.33 2.95
C GLY A 185 -5.49 -10.95 2.36
N VAL A 186 -6.60 -10.36 2.82
CA VAL A 186 -7.06 -8.96 2.60
C VAL A 186 -7.53 -8.67 1.18
N ASP A 187 -8.86 -8.65 0.97
CA ASP A 187 -9.54 -8.61 -0.33
C ASP A 187 -9.00 -7.56 -1.32
N CYS A 188 -8.39 -6.47 -0.84
CA CYS A 188 -7.83 -5.41 -1.66
C CYS A 188 -6.54 -4.83 -1.05
N CYS A 189 -5.54 -5.68 -0.81
CA CYS A 189 -4.25 -5.26 -0.31
C CYS A 189 -3.09 -6.00 -0.97
N ALA A 190 -2.10 -5.26 -1.47
CA ALA A 190 -0.88 -5.82 -2.01
C ALA A 190 0.33 -5.00 -1.58
N TYR A 191 1.43 -5.69 -1.26
CA TYR A 191 2.70 -5.08 -0.88
C TYR A 191 3.73 -5.33 -1.96
N MET A 192 4.69 -4.43 -2.11
CA MET A 192 5.84 -4.66 -2.98
C MET A 192 6.66 -5.84 -2.47
N THR A 193 6.98 -6.77 -3.36
CA THR A 193 7.83 -7.92 -3.06
C THR A 193 8.99 -8.01 -4.05
N SER A 194 10.14 -8.48 -3.57
CA SER A 194 11.26 -8.89 -4.42
C SER A 194 10.85 -10.05 -5.34
N SER A 195 11.66 -10.36 -6.35
CA SER A 195 11.47 -11.52 -7.24
C SER A 195 11.32 -12.86 -6.48
N ASN A 196 11.91 -12.97 -5.29
CA ASN A 196 11.84 -14.15 -4.42
C ASN A 196 10.69 -14.08 -3.38
N GLY A 197 9.72 -13.18 -3.57
CA GLY A 197 8.53 -13.05 -2.72
C GLY A 197 8.78 -12.42 -1.34
N LYS A 198 9.98 -11.88 -1.09
CA LYS A 198 10.30 -11.18 0.18
C LYS A 198 9.78 -9.74 0.19
N PRO A 199 9.32 -9.21 1.33
CA PRO A 199 8.76 -7.86 1.41
C PRO A 199 9.85 -6.79 1.19
N ILE A 200 9.47 -5.75 0.45
CA ILE A 200 10.23 -4.51 0.29
C ILE A 200 9.61 -3.45 1.20
N ARG A 201 10.44 -2.69 1.93
CA ARG A 201 9.96 -1.60 2.81
C ARG A 201 11.07 -0.61 3.15
N TRP A 202 10.75 0.50 3.79
CA TRP A 202 11.77 1.36 4.40
C TRP A 202 12.44 0.67 5.61
N SER A 203 13.68 1.06 5.91
CA SER A 203 14.49 0.45 6.97
C SER A 203 13.98 0.74 8.39
N SER A 204 13.44 1.94 8.61
CA SER A 204 12.74 2.28 9.86
C SER A 204 11.38 1.60 9.92
N ALA A 205 11.00 1.10 11.11
CA ALA A 205 9.64 0.62 11.36
C ALA A 205 8.59 1.74 11.32
N CYS A 206 9.00 2.97 11.64
CA CYS A 206 8.21 4.19 11.52
C CYS A 206 9.00 5.20 10.67
N PRO A 207 8.92 5.09 9.33
CA PRO A 207 9.74 5.90 8.44
C PRO A 207 9.19 7.33 8.36
N ASN A 208 10.08 8.32 8.44
CA ASN A 208 9.82 9.67 7.97
C ASN A 208 10.50 9.84 6.60
N ILE A 209 9.71 9.77 5.55
CA ILE A 209 10.14 9.74 4.17
C ILE A 209 10.10 11.17 3.64
N HIS A 210 11.28 11.74 3.42
CA HIS A 210 11.42 13.09 2.91
C HIS A 210 11.38 13.11 1.38
N TYR A 211 10.73 14.13 0.82
CA TYR A 211 10.67 14.33 -0.62
C TYR A 211 10.67 15.81 -0.99
N ARG A 212 11.06 16.12 -2.24
CA ARG A 212 10.97 17.47 -2.82
C ARG A 212 10.10 17.48 -4.07
N ILE A 213 9.64 18.67 -4.47
CA ILE A 213 8.79 18.84 -5.66
C ILE A 213 9.55 19.67 -6.69
N TYR A 214 9.81 19.10 -7.85
CA TYR A 214 10.22 19.85 -9.04
C TYR A 214 9.00 20.07 -9.92
N ASP A 215 8.28 21.17 -9.66
CA ASP A 215 7.08 21.53 -10.44
C ASP A 215 7.47 22.24 -11.73
N ASN A 216 7.73 21.45 -12.77
CA ASN A 216 8.01 21.91 -14.13
C ASN A 216 6.78 21.85 -15.05
N SER A 217 5.58 21.80 -14.46
CA SER A 217 4.33 21.54 -15.18
C SER A 217 3.61 22.79 -15.69
N GLY A 218 3.77 23.91 -14.99
CA GLY A 218 2.98 25.13 -15.21
C GLY A 218 1.53 25.04 -14.70
N ILE A 219 1.16 23.98 -13.98
CA ILE A 219 -0.20 23.76 -13.47
C ILE A 219 -0.39 24.50 -12.15
N SER A 220 -1.38 25.39 -12.08
CA SER A 220 -1.69 26.12 -10.85
C SER A 220 -2.14 25.16 -9.73
N GLY A 221 -1.48 25.27 -8.57
CA GLY A 221 -1.82 24.49 -7.37
C GLY A 221 -1.31 23.04 -7.37
N ALA A 222 -0.53 22.60 -8.36
CA ALA A 222 -0.06 21.21 -8.43
C ALA A 222 0.80 20.82 -7.22
N SER A 223 1.74 21.67 -6.81
CA SER A 223 2.52 21.46 -5.59
C SER A 223 1.67 21.34 -4.31
N ALA A 224 0.54 22.06 -4.23
CA ALA A 224 -0.38 21.95 -3.10
C ALA A 224 -1.19 20.64 -3.16
N ALA A 225 -1.62 20.23 -4.36
CA ALA A 225 -2.29 18.97 -4.60
C ALA A 225 -1.42 17.75 -4.21
N ILE A 226 -0.12 17.78 -4.54
CA ILE A 226 0.85 16.76 -4.11
C ILE A 226 0.97 16.70 -2.58
N GLN A 227 1.11 17.85 -1.91
CA GLN A 227 1.18 17.90 -0.45
C GLN A 227 -0.12 17.45 0.23
N ALA A 228 -1.27 17.71 -0.40
CA ALA A 228 -2.55 17.22 0.09
C ALA A 228 -2.65 15.69 -0.01
N ALA A 229 -2.06 15.07 -1.06
CA ALA A 229 -1.98 13.62 -1.16
C ALA A 229 -1.16 13.01 -0.01
N THR A 230 0.03 13.56 0.29
CA THR A 230 0.85 13.08 1.41
C THR A 230 0.21 13.35 2.77
N ALA A 231 -0.48 14.48 2.91
CA ALA A 231 -1.24 14.79 4.13
C ALA A 231 -2.37 13.77 4.37
N SER A 232 -3.08 13.33 3.32
CA SER A 232 -4.06 12.26 3.41
C SER A 232 -3.44 10.97 3.94
N TRP A 233 -2.30 10.52 3.40
CA TRP A 233 -1.59 9.35 3.91
C TRP A 233 -1.16 9.50 5.37
N ASN A 234 -0.60 10.66 5.74
CA ASN A 234 -0.19 10.96 7.12
C ASN A 234 -1.37 10.99 8.11
N SER A 235 -2.60 11.16 7.63
CA SER A 235 -3.81 11.18 8.46
C SER A 235 -4.39 9.79 8.75
N VAL A 236 -3.88 8.73 8.11
CA VAL A 236 -4.35 7.36 8.33
C VAL A 236 -4.04 6.95 9.77
N ALA A 237 -5.09 6.73 10.55
CA ALA A 237 -4.96 6.30 11.93
C ALA A 237 -4.19 4.98 12.05
N CYS A 238 -3.50 4.81 13.17
CA CYS A 238 -2.76 3.60 13.51
C CYS A 238 -1.56 3.26 12.63
N SER A 239 -1.18 4.17 11.71
CA SER A 239 0.10 4.13 11.00
C SER A 239 1.09 5.11 11.63
N CYS A 240 2.37 4.75 11.65
CA CYS A 240 3.44 5.66 12.04
C CYS A 240 4.32 6.14 10.88
N ALA A 241 4.00 5.77 9.64
CA ALA A 241 4.70 6.29 8.47
C ALA A 241 4.33 7.76 8.23
N VAL A 242 5.32 8.58 7.89
CA VAL A 242 5.15 10.00 7.61
C VAL A 242 5.85 10.34 6.29
N LEU A 243 5.15 11.07 5.43
CA LEU A 243 5.68 11.69 4.21
C LEU A 243 5.88 13.19 4.46
N THR A 244 7.10 13.68 4.31
CA THR A 244 7.47 15.07 4.60
C THR A 244 7.98 15.79 3.35
N CYS A 245 7.35 16.91 3.00
CA CYS A 245 7.79 17.76 1.91
C CYS A 245 8.88 18.73 2.38
N ASP A 246 10.07 18.64 1.79
CA ASP A 246 11.21 19.54 2.04
C ASP A 246 11.19 20.77 1.10
N GLY A 247 10.08 21.01 0.42
CA GLY A 247 9.86 22.14 -0.47
C GLY A 247 10.25 21.88 -1.93
N SER A 248 10.52 22.96 -2.67
CA SER A 248 10.77 22.90 -4.11
C SER A 248 12.18 22.41 -4.46
N ALA A 249 12.35 21.85 -5.65
CA ALA A 249 13.63 21.46 -6.23
C ALA A 249 13.86 22.17 -7.58
N ALA A 250 15.10 22.15 -8.06
CA ALA A 250 15.50 22.79 -9.32
C ALA A 250 15.54 21.83 -10.52
N ALA A 251 15.52 20.51 -10.27
CA ALA A 251 15.54 19.47 -11.28
C ALA A 251 14.94 18.18 -10.72
N CYS A 252 14.60 17.25 -11.60
CA CYS A 252 14.23 15.89 -11.20
C CYS A 252 15.49 15.13 -10.72
N GLY A 253 15.33 14.28 -9.70
CA GLY A 253 16.42 13.53 -9.07
C GLY A 253 15.91 12.43 -8.12
N ASP A 254 16.57 12.28 -6.98
CA ASP A 254 16.21 11.31 -5.94
C ASP A 254 15.19 11.90 -4.95
N ASN A 255 14.29 11.05 -4.45
CA ASN A 255 13.19 11.39 -3.53
C ASN A 255 12.41 12.63 -4.00
N ILE A 256 11.97 12.56 -5.24
CA ILE A 256 11.41 13.69 -5.97
C ILE A 256 10.04 13.36 -6.55
N VAL A 257 9.21 14.38 -6.70
CA VAL A 257 8.06 14.40 -7.60
C VAL A 257 8.33 15.41 -8.72
N CYS A 258 8.19 15.00 -9.99
CA CYS A 258 8.41 15.86 -11.15
C CYS A 258 7.50 15.50 -12.33
N TRP A 259 7.50 16.29 -13.41
CA TRP A 259 6.85 15.94 -14.68
C TRP A 259 7.89 15.59 -15.74
N ALA A 260 7.60 14.57 -16.54
CA ALA A 260 8.45 14.14 -17.65
C ALA A 260 7.61 13.54 -18.78
N ALA A 261 8.13 13.57 -20.01
CA ALA A 261 7.53 12.82 -21.11
C ALA A 261 7.86 11.34 -20.92
N LEU A 262 6.87 10.49 -20.67
CA LEU A 262 7.10 9.05 -20.54
C LEU A 262 7.04 8.36 -21.91
N SER A 263 7.65 7.19 -22.04
CA SER A 263 7.75 6.46 -23.31
C SER A 263 6.42 5.88 -23.82
N ASP A 264 5.41 5.78 -22.96
CA ASP A 264 4.08 5.29 -23.30
C ASP A 264 3.02 6.30 -22.86
N ASN A 265 2.19 6.70 -23.81
CA ASN A 265 1.12 7.66 -23.63
C ASN A 265 -0.06 7.11 -22.80
N ASN A 266 -0.06 5.82 -22.45
CA ASN A 266 -1.05 5.22 -21.55
C ASN A 266 -0.69 5.32 -20.07
N ILE A 267 0.56 5.68 -19.74
CA ILE A 267 1.05 5.81 -18.36
C ILE A 267 0.80 7.24 -17.89
N ILE A 268 0.09 7.39 -16.78
CA ILE A 268 -0.36 8.69 -16.27
C ILE A 268 0.67 9.27 -15.30
N GLY A 269 1.00 8.53 -14.25
CA GLY A 269 2.10 8.79 -13.32
C GLY A 269 3.02 7.59 -13.29
N LEU A 270 4.20 7.73 -12.68
CA LEU A 270 5.22 6.69 -12.56
C LEU A 270 6.02 6.81 -11.28
N THR A 271 6.20 5.70 -10.56
CA THR A 271 7.09 5.62 -9.39
C THR A 271 8.18 4.57 -9.62
N THR A 272 9.42 5.03 -9.61
CA THR A 272 10.62 4.19 -9.59
C THR A 272 11.18 4.13 -8.18
N ILE A 273 11.50 2.93 -7.68
CA ILE A 273 12.03 2.69 -6.34
C ILE A 273 13.33 1.93 -6.45
N TRP A 274 14.34 2.37 -5.70
CA TRP A 274 15.60 1.65 -5.57
C TRP A 274 15.74 1.09 -4.16
N TYR A 275 16.07 -0.19 -4.07
CA TYR A 275 16.22 -0.89 -2.80
C TYR A 275 17.40 -1.87 -2.81
N THR A 276 17.88 -2.23 -1.62
CA THR A 276 19.01 -3.15 -1.46
C THR A 276 18.64 -4.32 -0.55
N PRO A 277 19.12 -5.54 -0.83
CA PRO A 277 18.98 -6.66 0.10
C PRO A 277 19.90 -6.50 1.31
N ILE A 278 19.35 -6.66 2.51
CA ILE A 278 20.11 -6.77 3.75
C ILE A 278 19.58 -7.98 4.53
N GLY A 279 20.38 -9.04 4.60
CA GLY A 279 19.93 -10.32 5.14
C GLY A 279 18.79 -10.90 4.31
N ASN A 280 17.62 -11.06 4.92
CA ASN A 280 16.41 -11.61 4.27
C ASN A 280 15.33 -10.54 4.01
N THR A 281 15.68 -9.26 4.11
CA THR A 281 14.75 -8.12 3.92
C THR A 281 15.31 -7.16 2.88
N TYR A 282 14.43 -6.50 2.15
CA TYR A 282 14.77 -5.58 1.09
C TYR A 282 14.39 -4.17 1.52
N TYR A 283 15.36 -3.26 1.52
CA TYR A 283 15.19 -1.91 2.07
C TYR A 283 15.24 -0.84 1.01
N ILE A 284 14.17 -0.04 0.93
CA ILE A 284 14.09 1.13 0.07
C ILE A 284 15.15 2.13 0.50
N SER A 285 15.91 2.60 -0.49
CA SER A 285 16.92 3.64 -0.33
C SER A 285 16.42 4.99 -0.86
N LYS A 286 15.70 4.97 -1.98
CA LYS A 286 15.19 6.18 -2.63
C LYS A 286 14.08 5.86 -3.62
N PHE A 287 13.36 6.89 -4.03
CA PHE A 287 12.36 6.82 -5.09
C PHE A 287 12.44 8.01 -6.04
N GLN A 288 11.78 7.91 -7.18
CA GLN A 288 11.53 9.01 -8.11
C GLN A 288 10.12 8.86 -8.65
N MET A 289 9.33 9.93 -8.56
CA MET A 289 7.97 9.98 -9.06
C MET A 289 7.87 10.96 -10.23
N GLN A 290 7.26 10.53 -11.33
CA GLN A 290 7.13 11.28 -12.58
C GLN A 290 5.68 11.30 -13.06
N PHE A 291 5.11 12.47 -13.28
CA PHE A 291 3.83 12.63 -13.95
C PHE A 291 4.03 12.84 -15.45
N ASN A 292 3.26 12.13 -16.28
CA ASN A 292 3.43 12.16 -17.71
C ASN A 292 2.95 13.49 -18.31
N THR A 293 3.82 14.16 -19.07
CA THR A 293 3.49 15.42 -19.77
C THR A 293 2.55 15.23 -20.96
N TYR A 294 2.28 13.98 -21.39
CA TYR A 294 1.32 13.69 -22.45
C TYR A 294 -0.12 14.09 -22.07
N PHE A 295 -0.47 13.95 -20.78
CA PHE A 295 -1.82 14.21 -20.31
C PHE A 295 -2.05 15.69 -19.97
N SER A 296 -3.27 16.16 -20.20
CA SER A 296 -3.78 17.37 -19.55
C SER A 296 -4.03 17.09 -18.07
N TRP A 297 -3.65 18.03 -17.21
CA TRP A 297 -3.74 17.88 -15.76
C TRP A 297 -4.61 18.96 -15.11
N VAL A 298 -5.28 18.60 -14.02
CA VAL A 298 -6.11 19.48 -13.19
C VAL A 298 -5.87 19.21 -11.71
N THR A 299 -6.35 20.11 -10.84
CA THR A 299 -6.22 19.99 -9.37
C THR A 299 -7.57 20.01 -8.66
N ASN A 300 -8.66 19.91 -9.42
CA ASN A 300 -10.04 20.12 -8.97
C ASN A 300 -10.98 18.96 -9.33
N CYS A 301 -10.43 17.79 -9.67
CA CYS A 301 -11.21 16.62 -10.12
C CYS A 301 -12.13 16.88 -11.34
N SER A 302 -11.88 17.92 -12.14
CA SER A 302 -12.59 18.14 -13.40
C SER A 302 -12.31 17.02 -14.41
N SER A 303 -13.30 16.68 -15.23
CA SER A 303 -13.14 15.75 -16.35
C SER A 303 -12.28 16.31 -17.50
N SER A 304 -11.83 17.57 -17.41
CA SER A 304 -10.94 18.18 -18.41
C SER A 304 -9.48 17.70 -18.34
N GLY A 305 -9.11 16.89 -17.34
CA GLY A 305 -7.76 16.35 -17.21
C GLY A 305 -7.63 15.30 -16.11
N MET A 306 -6.41 14.79 -15.96
CA MET A 306 -6.03 13.89 -14.87
C MET A 306 -5.82 14.72 -13.61
N ASP A 307 -6.34 14.25 -12.48
CA ASP A 307 -6.25 15.01 -11.24
C ASP A 307 -4.92 14.73 -10.52
N VAL A 308 -4.14 15.79 -10.27
CA VAL A 308 -2.80 15.69 -9.68
C VAL A 308 -2.81 15.01 -8.31
N GLN A 309 -3.73 15.38 -7.42
CA GLN A 309 -3.75 14.80 -6.08
C GLN A 309 -4.22 13.34 -6.12
N THR A 310 -5.13 12.96 -7.03
CA THR A 310 -5.61 11.57 -7.17
C THR A 310 -4.45 10.68 -7.58
N ILE A 311 -3.69 11.11 -8.59
CA ILE A 311 -2.56 10.33 -9.09
C ILE A 311 -1.40 10.35 -8.09
N ALA A 312 -1.08 11.51 -7.50
CA ALA A 312 -0.05 11.58 -6.46
C ALA A 312 -0.38 10.65 -5.26
N LEU A 313 -1.64 10.59 -4.84
CA LEU A 313 -2.07 9.74 -3.73
C LEU A 313 -1.79 8.26 -4.02
N HIS A 314 -2.09 7.80 -5.24
CA HIS A 314 -1.74 6.47 -5.71
C HIS A 314 -0.23 6.22 -5.72
N GLU A 315 0.52 7.10 -6.38
CA GLU A 315 1.98 6.95 -6.53
C GLU A 315 2.72 6.97 -5.18
N PHE A 316 2.25 7.77 -4.21
CA PHE A 316 2.80 7.74 -2.85
C PHE A 316 2.50 6.45 -2.10
N GLY A 317 1.46 5.69 -2.49
CA GLY A 317 1.26 4.35 -1.97
C GLY A 317 2.39 3.40 -2.35
N HIS A 318 2.94 3.50 -3.57
CA HIS A 318 4.18 2.78 -3.93
C HIS A 318 5.38 3.25 -3.12
N VAL A 319 5.51 4.56 -2.88
CA VAL A 319 6.56 5.08 -1.98
C VAL A 319 6.44 4.47 -0.58
N LEU A 320 5.23 4.18 -0.13
CA LEU A 320 4.95 3.45 1.11
C LEU A 320 5.08 1.92 0.99
N ALA A 321 5.55 1.41 -0.15
CA ALA A 321 5.74 -0.01 -0.46
C ALA A 321 4.47 -0.83 -0.70
N MET A 322 3.38 -0.18 -1.13
CA MET A 322 2.19 -0.89 -1.63
C MET A 322 2.34 -1.21 -3.12
N ASP A 323 1.75 -2.33 -3.54
CA ASP A 323 1.72 -2.79 -4.93
C ASP A 323 0.33 -2.53 -5.53
N ASP A 324 0.24 -2.53 -6.85
CA ASP A 324 -0.99 -2.26 -7.57
C ASP A 324 -2.07 -3.33 -7.33
N LEU A 325 -3.32 -2.88 -7.43
CA LEU A 325 -4.51 -3.71 -7.42
C LEU A 325 -5.18 -3.64 -8.79
N TYR A 326 -5.50 -4.80 -9.37
CA TYR A 326 -6.21 -4.89 -10.65
C TYR A 326 -7.48 -5.73 -10.58
N ASP A 327 -7.81 -6.26 -9.39
CA ASP A 327 -9.11 -6.88 -9.17
C ASP A 327 -10.19 -5.79 -9.17
N SER A 328 -11.18 -5.92 -10.04
CA SER A 328 -12.25 -4.92 -10.19
C SER A 328 -13.05 -4.69 -8.91
N SER A 329 -13.11 -5.67 -8.01
CA SER A 329 -13.72 -5.52 -6.67
C SER A 329 -12.99 -4.47 -5.81
N CYS A 330 -11.71 -4.21 -6.13
CA CYS A 330 -10.86 -3.23 -5.47
C CYS A 330 -10.84 -1.87 -6.15
N SER A 331 -11.71 -1.62 -7.14
CA SER A 331 -11.69 -0.38 -7.93
C SER A 331 -11.86 0.91 -7.13
N SER A 332 -12.44 0.85 -5.93
CA SER A 332 -12.55 1.97 -4.99
C SER A 332 -11.24 2.33 -4.30
N HIS A 333 -10.29 1.40 -4.18
CA HIS A 333 -9.03 1.58 -3.46
C HIS A 333 -8.10 2.58 -4.14
N ILE A 334 -7.26 3.27 -3.37
CA ILE A 334 -6.24 4.19 -3.90
C ILE A 334 -5.27 3.44 -4.80
N MET A 335 -4.85 2.24 -4.38
CA MET A 335 -3.88 1.41 -5.11
C MET A 335 -4.46 0.66 -6.31
N TYR A 336 -5.71 0.94 -6.71
CA TYR A 336 -6.21 0.41 -7.97
C TYR A 336 -5.47 1.02 -9.15
N GLY A 337 -4.78 0.20 -9.96
CA GLY A 337 -3.81 0.63 -10.99
C GLY A 337 -4.42 1.30 -12.22
N TYR A 338 -5.74 1.56 -12.22
CA TYR A 338 -6.41 2.27 -13.31
C TYR A 338 -7.01 3.60 -12.87
N ALA A 339 -6.79 4.64 -13.68
CA ALA A 339 -7.39 5.95 -13.53
C ALA A 339 -7.93 6.51 -14.85
N TYR A 340 -8.71 7.59 -14.78
CA TYR A 340 -9.29 8.27 -15.93
C TYR A 340 -9.55 9.75 -15.59
N GLN A 341 -9.76 10.58 -16.62
CA GLN A 341 -10.02 12.02 -16.43
C GLN A 341 -11.30 12.24 -15.61
N GLY A 342 -11.24 13.13 -14.62
CA GLY A 342 -12.35 13.37 -13.68
C GLY A 342 -12.45 12.36 -12.53
N LEU A 343 -11.59 11.34 -12.46
CA LEU A 343 -11.50 10.49 -11.27
C LEU A 343 -11.01 11.31 -10.06
N CYS A 344 -11.74 11.22 -8.95
CA CYS A 344 -11.43 11.91 -7.72
C CYS A 344 -11.27 10.91 -6.57
N LYS A 345 -10.02 10.64 -6.17
CA LYS A 345 -9.70 9.88 -4.95
C LYS A 345 -8.86 10.74 -4.03
N ARG A 346 -9.24 10.74 -2.74
CA ARG A 346 -8.70 11.63 -1.70
C ARG A 346 -8.53 10.98 -0.34
N ASP A 347 -9.29 9.91 -0.10
CA ASP A 347 -9.42 9.25 1.18
C ASP A 347 -8.72 7.88 1.14
N PRO A 348 -7.52 7.75 1.73
CA PRO A 348 -6.78 6.49 1.78
C PRO A 348 -7.25 5.56 2.91
N THR A 349 -8.32 5.88 3.65
CA THR A 349 -8.80 5.00 4.74
C THR A 349 -9.26 3.63 4.24
N VAL A 350 -9.68 3.52 2.98
CA VAL A 350 -9.96 2.24 2.32
C VAL A 350 -8.72 1.33 2.24
N ASP A 351 -7.51 1.91 2.25
CA ASP A 351 -6.22 1.21 2.25
C ASP A 351 -5.53 1.24 3.63
N ALA A 352 -6.22 1.66 4.69
CA ALA A 352 -5.64 1.80 6.04
C ALA A 352 -5.10 0.47 6.57
N ALA A 353 -5.80 -0.65 6.31
CA ALA A 353 -5.34 -1.97 6.72
C ALA A 353 -3.99 -2.34 6.08
N CYS A 354 -3.77 -1.94 4.83
CA CYS A 354 -2.48 -2.13 4.16
C CYS A 354 -1.38 -1.31 4.81
N LEU A 355 -1.65 -0.02 5.04
CA LEU A 355 -0.63 0.86 5.59
C LEU A 355 -0.23 0.44 7.00
N THR A 356 -1.22 0.13 7.83
CA THR A 356 -1.00 -0.28 9.23
C THR A 356 -0.37 -1.68 9.33
N GLY A 357 -0.55 -2.54 8.33
CA GLY A 357 0.18 -3.81 8.20
C GLY A 357 1.67 -3.61 7.96
N LEU A 358 2.06 -2.58 7.21
CA LEU A 358 3.47 -2.25 6.93
C LEU A 358 4.13 -1.42 8.05
N TYR A 359 3.43 -0.41 8.55
CA TYR A 359 3.95 0.59 9.48
C TYR A 359 3.00 0.82 10.66
N PRO A 360 2.75 -0.20 11.51
CA PRO A 360 1.85 -0.05 12.64
C PRO A 360 2.37 1.01 13.63
N SER A 361 1.47 1.76 14.26
CA SER A 361 1.82 2.67 15.35
C SER A 361 1.74 2.00 16.73
N ALA A 362 2.27 2.67 17.75
CA ALA A 362 1.94 2.35 19.14
C ALA A 362 0.43 2.53 19.40
N PRO A 363 -0.15 1.79 20.35
CA PRO A 363 -1.57 1.90 20.67
C PRO A 363 -1.89 3.22 21.38
N THR A 364 -3.09 3.72 21.15
CA THR A 364 -3.68 4.79 21.96
C THR A 364 -4.62 4.19 22.99
N LEU A 365 -4.57 4.69 24.22
CA LEU A 365 -5.57 4.38 25.23
C LEU A 365 -6.60 5.50 25.20
N ASP A 366 -7.79 5.21 24.70
CA ASP A 366 -8.80 6.22 24.38
C ASP A 366 -9.57 6.66 25.63
N TRP A 367 -9.87 5.70 26.51
CA TRP A 367 -10.40 5.97 27.86
C TRP A 367 -10.17 4.79 28.81
N PHE A 368 -10.29 5.08 30.11
CA PHE A 368 -10.15 4.11 31.20
C PHE A 368 -11.06 4.49 32.38
N ALA A 369 -11.74 3.50 32.99
CA ALA A 369 -12.58 3.67 34.17
C ALA A 369 -12.63 2.40 35.04
N ILE A 370 -12.67 2.56 36.36
CA ILE A 370 -12.85 1.46 37.32
C ILE A 370 -14.35 1.21 37.52
N ASN A 371 -14.79 -0.05 37.38
CA ASN A 371 -16.19 -0.47 37.54
C ASN A 371 -17.19 0.40 36.73
N ASN A 372 -16.89 0.67 35.47
CA ASN A 372 -17.64 1.58 34.60
C ASN A 372 -17.81 3.01 35.17
N GLY A 373 -16.84 3.50 35.97
CA GLY A 373 -16.86 4.84 36.56
C GLY A 373 -17.66 4.93 37.87
N ALA A 374 -17.81 3.82 38.60
CA ALA A 374 -18.48 3.83 39.90
C ALA A 374 -17.68 4.66 40.93
N SER A 375 -18.37 5.48 41.71
CA SER A 375 -17.73 6.32 42.75
C SER A 375 -17.23 5.52 43.95
N GLU A 376 -17.87 4.39 44.25
CA GLU A 376 -17.58 3.56 45.40
C GLU A 376 -17.70 2.06 45.09
N THR A 377 -17.03 1.23 45.89
CA THR A 377 -17.18 -0.22 45.89
C THR A 377 -16.96 -0.81 47.28
N THR A 378 -17.57 -1.96 47.55
CA THR A 378 -17.30 -2.78 48.74
C THR A 378 -16.35 -3.94 48.46
N SER A 379 -15.99 -4.16 47.20
CA SER A 379 -15.12 -5.26 46.75
C SER A 379 -13.71 -4.77 46.45
N THR A 380 -12.69 -5.47 46.96
CA THR A 380 -11.29 -5.23 46.57
C THR A 380 -10.99 -5.69 45.15
N THR A 381 -11.82 -6.57 44.57
CA THR A 381 -11.72 -6.98 43.18
C THR A 381 -12.62 -6.08 42.34
N VAL A 382 -12.03 -5.35 41.40
CA VAL A 382 -12.71 -4.42 40.49
C VAL A 382 -12.48 -4.80 39.04
N THR A 383 -13.33 -4.26 38.17
CA THR A 383 -13.17 -4.35 36.72
C THR A 383 -12.54 -3.07 36.19
N LEU A 384 -11.57 -3.22 35.29
CA LEU A 384 -10.85 -2.13 34.65
C LEU A 384 -11.40 -1.92 33.24
N ASN A 385 -12.47 -1.15 33.11
CA ASN A 385 -13.09 -0.91 31.81
C ASN A 385 -12.25 0.06 30.99
N ASN A 386 -11.98 -0.26 29.71
CA ASN A 386 -11.17 0.59 28.85
C ASN A 386 -11.49 0.42 27.36
N SER A 387 -11.09 1.43 26.58
CA SER A 387 -10.97 1.33 25.12
C SER A 387 -9.59 1.76 24.69
N ALA A 388 -9.04 1.05 23.72
CA ALA A 388 -7.76 1.37 23.11
C ALA A 388 -7.82 1.07 21.62
N SER A 389 -7.10 1.87 20.83
CA SER A 389 -7.00 1.74 19.39
C SER A 389 -5.58 1.30 18.98
N CYS A 390 -5.41 0.97 17.70
CA CYS A 390 -4.13 0.56 17.09
C CYS A 390 -3.52 -0.73 17.67
N ALA A 391 -4.38 -1.74 17.77
CA ALA A 391 -4.04 -3.15 18.05
C ALA A 391 -3.17 -3.35 19.31
N PRO A 392 -3.66 -2.98 20.51
CA PRO A 392 -2.98 -3.32 21.77
C PRO A 392 -2.89 -4.84 21.95
N THR A 393 -1.72 -5.33 22.34
CA THR A 393 -1.50 -6.76 22.63
C THR A 393 -1.34 -7.04 24.12
N GLN A 394 -0.90 -6.03 24.89
CA GLN A 394 -0.69 -6.13 26.32
C GLN A 394 -1.20 -4.89 27.06
N TYR A 395 -1.58 -5.05 28.33
CA TYR A 395 -1.87 -3.97 29.27
C TYR A 395 -1.02 -4.10 30.53
N MET A 396 -0.92 -3.02 31.29
CA MET A 396 -0.34 -2.99 32.62
C MET A 396 -1.18 -2.08 33.49
N ALA A 397 -1.48 -2.54 34.70
CA ALA A 397 -2.25 -1.80 35.70
C ALA A 397 -1.51 -1.79 37.04
N SER A 398 -1.58 -0.68 37.79
CA SER A 398 -0.95 -0.57 39.12
C SER A 398 -1.59 0.54 39.95
N GLU A 399 -1.59 0.41 41.28
CA GLU A 399 -1.86 1.53 42.18
C GLU A 399 -0.64 2.48 42.34
N SER A 400 0.51 2.13 41.74
CA SER A 400 1.69 2.99 41.67
C SER A 400 1.74 3.74 40.32
N PRO A 401 1.90 5.09 40.31
CA PRO A 401 2.02 5.87 39.07
C PRO A 401 3.24 5.48 38.22
N THR A 402 4.25 4.88 38.84
CA THR A 402 5.47 4.41 38.17
C THR A 402 5.39 2.96 37.73
N PHE A 403 4.28 2.27 38.04
CA PHE A 403 4.11 0.83 37.80
C PHE A 403 5.19 -0.04 38.48
N THR A 404 5.77 0.44 39.58
CA THR A 404 6.77 -0.33 40.33
C THR A 404 6.15 -1.66 40.79
N GLY A 405 6.79 -2.77 40.43
CA GLY A 405 6.34 -4.13 40.76
C GLY A 405 5.19 -4.67 39.88
N ALA A 406 4.68 -3.90 38.92
CA ALA A 406 3.66 -4.38 37.99
C ALA A 406 4.28 -5.09 36.77
N SER A 407 3.55 -6.06 36.22
CA SER A 407 3.93 -6.79 35.01
C SER A 407 2.95 -6.54 33.86
N TRP A 408 3.44 -6.69 32.64
CA TRP A 408 2.58 -6.70 31.45
C TRP A 408 1.74 -7.97 31.41
N GLN A 409 0.47 -7.83 31.05
CA GLN A 409 -0.51 -8.91 30.89
C GLN A 409 -1.16 -8.83 29.51
N THR A 410 -1.76 -9.93 29.02
CA THR A 410 -2.47 -9.94 27.74
C THR A 410 -3.61 -8.94 27.74
N TYR A 411 -3.73 -8.13 26.68
CA TYR A 411 -4.77 -7.10 26.57
C TYR A 411 -6.19 -7.68 26.72
N SER A 412 -7.01 -6.97 27.50
CA SER A 412 -8.46 -7.16 27.63
C SER A 412 -9.10 -5.77 27.76
N SER A 413 -10.34 -5.61 27.32
CA SER A 413 -11.11 -4.36 27.47
C SER A 413 -11.79 -4.20 28.83
N ALA A 414 -11.76 -5.25 29.66
CA ALA A 414 -12.33 -5.27 31.00
C ALA A 414 -11.62 -6.29 31.93
N PRO A 415 -10.28 -6.24 32.10
CA PRO A 415 -9.61 -7.14 33.02
C PRO A 415 -10.02 -6.91 34.48
N THR A 416 -9.88 -7.94 35.30
CA THR A 416 -10.03 -7.81 36.74
C THR A 416 -8.73 -7.30 37.38
N PHE A 417 -8.87 -6.54 38.47
CA PHE A 417 -7.75 -6.02 39.24
C PHE A 417 -8.07 -6.06 40.74
N THR A 418 -7.06 -6.39 41.55
CA THR A 418 -7.19 -6.44 43.01
C THR A 418 -6.56 -5.20 43.63
N LEU A 419 -7.38 -4.37 44.26
CA LEU A 419 -6.99 -3.18 45.01
C LEU A 419 -6.31 -3.55 46.34
N SER A 420 -5.46 -2.65 46.83
CA SER A 420 -4.94 -2.71 48.20
C SER A 420 -6.07 -2.72 49.25
N SER A 421 -5.90 -3.47 50.33
CA SER A 421 -6.97 -3.81 51.28
C SER A 421 -7.44 -2.69 52.20
N SER A 422 -6.71 -1.57 52.30
CA SER A 422 -7.11 -0.44 53.15
C SER A 422 -8.35 0.26 52.60
N LEU A 423 -9.26 0.74 53.46
CA LEU A 423 -10.39 1.55 53.01
C LEU A 423 -9.93 2.93 52.51
N GLY A 424 -10.79 3.60 51.73
CA GLY A 424 -10.56 4.94 51.19
C GLY A 424 -10.36 4.96 49.67
N THR A 425 -9.93 6.11 49.15
CA THR A 425 -9.73 6.32 47.71
C THR A 425 -8.59 5.45 47.19
N LYS A 426 -8.88 4.72 46.12
CA LYS A 426 -7.93 3.89 45.36
C LYS A 426 -7.79 4.46 43.97
N THR A 427 -6.57 4.71 43.53
CA THR A 427 -6.27 5.15 42.18
C THR A 427 -5.54 4.05 41.45
N VAL A 428 -6.02 3.67 40.27
CA VAL A 428 -5.36 2.71 39.39
C VAL A 428 -4.85 3.44 38.16
N TYR A 429 -3.60 3.23 37.81
CA TYR A 429 -2.95 3.68 36.58
C TYR A 429 -2.98 2.54 35.56
N PHE A 430 -3.26 2.86 34.30
CA PHE A 430 -3.43 1.90 33.22
C PHE A 430 -2.70 2.38 31.96
N LYS A 431 -2.04 1.45 31.27
CA LYS A 431 -1.42 1.67 29.96
C LYS A 431 -1.45 0.39 29.13
N VAL A 432 -1.42 0.55 27.82
CA VAL A 432 -1.39 -0.56 26.85
C VAL A 432 -0.14 -0.50 26.00
N LYS A 433 0.20 -1.60 25.33
CA LYS A 433 1.31 -1.65 24.37
C LYS A 433 1.08 -2.69 23.28
N ASN A 434 1.86 -2.55 22.21
CA ASN A 434 2.06 -3.57 21.18
C ASN A 434 3.57 -3.73 20.92
N SER A 435 3.94 -4.35 19.79
CA SER A 435 5.35 -4.53 19.38
C SER A 435 6.06 -3.21 19.02
N VAL A 436 5.30 -2.14 18.72
CA VAL A 436 5.81 -0.84 18.28
C VAL A 436 6.10 0.06 19.48
N GLY A 437 5.22 0.07 20.48
CA GLY A 437 5.40 0.92 21.65
C GLY A 437 4.26 0.86 22.65
N THR A 438 4.28 1.81 23.59
CA THR A 438 3.34 1.94 24.71
C THR A 438 2.45 3.17 24.55
N SER A 439 1.21 3.10 25.00
CA SER A 439 0.31 4.24 25.10
C SER A 439 0.75 5.23 26.19
N ALA A 440 0.15 6.42 26.19
CA ALA A 440 0.09 7.26 27.37
C ALA A 440 -0.59 6.52 28.54
N VAL A 441 -0.31 6.95 29.76
CA VAL A 441 -0.93 6.43 30.98
C VAL A 441 -2.22 7.19 31.24
N LEU A 442 -3.33 6.47 31.45
CA LEU A 442 -4.54 7.02 32.05
C LEU A 442 -4.71 6.48 33.46
N SER A 443 -5.56 7.12 34.25
CA SER A 443 -5.90 6.69 35.60
C SER A 443 -7.33 7.02 35.95
N ASP A 444 -7.90 6.25 36.86
CA ASP A 444 -9.21 6.51 37.45
C ASP A 444 -9.16 6.14 38.94
N SER A 445 -10.13 6.63 39.72
CA SER A 445 -10.20 6.39 41.16
C SER A 445 -11.57 5.95 41.63
N ILE A 446 -11.59 5.07 42.64
CA ILE A 446 -12.79 4.56 43.29
C ILE A 446 -12.62 4.57 44.82
N THR A 447 -13.67 4.82 45.58
CA THR A 447 -13.60 4.74 47.05
C THR A 447 -13.97 3.33 47.51
N LEU A 448 -13.03 2.63 48.16
CA LEU A 448 -13.30 1.35 48.81
C LEU A 448 -13.93 1.61 50.19
N VAL A 449 -15.17 1.16 50.37
CA VAL A 449 -15.96 1.33 51.61
C VAL A 449 -16.26 -0.03 52.26
N ALA A 450 -16.55 -0.01 53.56
CA ALA A 450 -16.94 -1.23 54.26
C ALA A 450 -18.30 -1.73 53.77
N PRO A 451 -18.54 -3.06 53.72
CA PRO A 451 -19.86 -3.59 53.47
C PRO A 451 -20.86 -3.07 54.51
N VAL A 452 -22.04 -2.64 54.06
CA VAL A 452 -23.13 -2.29 54.98
C VAL A 452 -23.51 -3.56 55.77
N PRO A 453 -23.53 -3.52 57.12
CA PRO A 453 -23.95 -4.66 57.91
C PRO A 453 -25.34 -5.13 57.49
N ALA A 454 -25.54 -6.44 57.37
CA ALA A 454 -26.88 -6.99 57.14
C ALA A 454 -27.81 -6.46 58.23
N ALA A 455 -28.99 -5.96 57.84
CA ALA A 455 -30.00 -5.55 58.81
C ALA A 455 -30.23 -6.69 59.80
N PRO A 456 -30.26 -6.44 61.12
CA PRO A 456 -30.53 -7.49 62.08
C PRO A 456 -31.85 -8.17 61.69
N SER A 457 -31.82 -9.50 61.60
CA SER A 457 -33.04 -10.28 61.35
C SER A 457 -34.08 -9.85 62.38
N ASN A 458 -35.24 -9.38 61.91
CA ASN A 458 -36.33 -8.94 62.78
C ASN A 458 -36.55 -10.00 63.87
N PRO A 459 -36.50 -9.66 65.18
CA PRO A 459 -36.74 -10.66 66.21
C PRO A 459 -38.09 -11.32 65.97
N ALA A 460 -38.10 -12.65 65.85
CA ALA A 460 -39.34 -13.40 65.76
C ALA A 460 -40.15 -13.12 67.03
N ALA A 461 -41.32 -12.50 66.87
CA ALA A 461 -42.25 -12.29 67.97
C ALA A 461 -42.67 -13.65 68.53
N THR A 462 -42.03 -14.08 69.60
CA THR A 462 -42.46 -15.24 70.38
C THR A 462 -43.28 -14.73 71.56
N ASN A 463 -44.48 -15.30 71.72
CA ASN A 463 -45.55 -14.96 72.67
C ASN A 463 -46.43 -13.74 72.33
N ILE A 464 -47.38 -13.93 71.42
CA ILE A 464 -48.67 -13.21 71.48
C ILE A 464 -49.57 -13.99 72.45
N ALA A 465 -49.41 -13.74 73.74
CA ALA A 465 -50.38 -14.13 74.76
C ALA A 465 -50.68 -12.90 75.63
N THR A 466 -51.85 -12.31 75.36
CA THR A 466 -52.60 -11.33 76.17
C THR A 466 -51.78 -10.49 77.17
N GLY A 467 -51.36 -9.30 76.71
CA GLY A 467 -51.31 -8.12 77.57
C GLY A 467 -49.98 -7.76 78.24
N SER A 468 -48.83 -7.85 77.55
CA SER A 468 -47.73 -6.87 77.62
C SER A 468 -46.51 -7.33 76.81
N ILE A 469 -45.94 -6.43 75.99
CA ILE A 469 -44.67 -6.65 75.28
C ILE A 469 -43.53 -6.13 76.17
N ARG A 470 -42.58 -6.99 76.53
CA ARG A 470 -41.29 -6.57 77.11
C ARG A 470 -40.20 -6.74 76.05
N TRP A 471 -39.55 -5.64 75.69
CA TRP A 471 -38.32 -5.66 74.90
C TRP A 471 -37.14 -5.72 75.87
N THR A 472 -36.32 -6.77 75.83
CA THR A 472 -35.02 -6.80 76.50
C THR A 472 -33.93 -6.65 75.47
N TRP A 473 -33.11 -5.61 75.62
CA TRP A 473 -31.85 -5.44 74.91
C TRP A 473 -30.73 -6.09 75.76
N THR A 474 -29.90 -6.93 75.14
CA THR A 474 -28.62 -7.38 75.71
C THR A 474 -27.49 -6.54 75.16
#